data_AF-A0A397IJK6-F1
#
_entry.id   AF-A0A397IJK6-F1
#
_cell.length_a   1.000
_cell.length_b   1.000
_cell.length_c   1.000
_cell.angle_alpha   90.00
_cell.angle_beta   90.00
_cell.angle_gamma   90.00
#
_symmetry.space_group_name_H-M   'P 1'
#
loop_
_entity.id
_entity.type
_entity.pdbx_description
1 polymer ?
#
loop_
_entity_poly.entity_id
_entity_poly.type
_entity_poly.pdbx_seq_one_letter_code
_entity_poly.pdbx_strand_id
1 'polypeptide(L)'
;MDTRTIYDFMVVANELEFEELSEKLENHLIESKASCIIFESAEFTSLHESALISILNREDLQMIESEIWDYLIKWGTARNPTLPKKLEKWSDENFITLKTTLQQCLPFVRYFHISNSDVMFKIKPYKKILDKQIWNDLKQHFILPDHPVESIILPPRLILKQELPERVNEAFSIIINEEHVSMISSWIDNRQTSYSLTNNPYEFQLILRGSKDGFAPRTFWDICDGHDNTIVVTKVEGTDEIIGGFNPLAWDKTKTEWRKQIRVLYFHLKMVISKIQFLVELKK
;
A
#
# COMPACT_ATOMS: atom_id res chain seq x y z
N MET A 1 16.92 0.00 -14.33
CA MET A 1 17.11 -1.12 -13.41
C MET A 1 15.89 -1.13 -12.51
N ASP A 2 15.18 -2.25 -12.36
CA ASP A 2 14.00 -2.28 -11.48
C ASP A 2 14.41 -2.24 -10.00
N THR A 3 13.48 -1.81 -9.14
CA THR A 3 13.70 -1.63 -7.69
C THR A 3 14.17 -2.92 -7.02
N ARG A 4 13.72 -4.08 -7.50
CA ARG A 4 14.09 -5.39 -6.96
C ARG A 4 15.56 -5.72 -7.26
N THR A 5 15.99 -5.49 -8.50
CA THR A 5 17.38 -5.68 -8.91
C THR A 5 18.33 -4.76 -8.14
N ILE A 6 17.95 -3.50 -7.88
CA ILE A 6 18.77 -2.58 -7.07
C ILE A 6 18.82 -3.05 -5.61
N TYR A 7 17.72 -3.59 -5.08
CA TYR A 7 17.66 -4.19 -3.75
C TYR A 7 18.57 -5.43 -3.64
N ASP A 8 18.51 -6.35 -4.61
CA ASP A 8 19.37 -7.53 -4.66
C ASP A 8 20.87 -7.14 -4.67
N PHE A 9 21.23 -6.08 -5.43
CA PHE A 9 22.59 -5.53 -5.40
C PHE A 9 22.98 -4.91 -4.05
N MET A 10 22.04 -4.27 -3.34
CA MET A 10 22.28 -3.67 -2.02
C MET A 10 22.51 -4.73 -0.94
N VAL A 11 21.77 -5.84 -0.98
CA VAL A 11 22.01 -7.00 -0.09
C VAL A 11 23.40 -7.57 -0.35
N VAL A 12 23.76 -7.81 -1.62
CA VAL A 12 25.08 -8.33 -1.99
C VAL A 12 26.21 -7.34 -1.64
N ALA A 13 26.00 -6.03 -1.77
CA ALA A 13 26.97 -5.02 -1.36
C ALA A 13 27.22 -5.03 0.16
N ASN A 14 26.16 -5.18 0.97
CA ASN A 14 26.26 -5.31 2.42
C ASN A 14 26.90 -6.65 2.85
N GLU A 15 26.57 -7.77 2.20
CA GLU A 15 27.19 -9.09 2.47
C GLU A 15 28.69 -9.13 2.12
N LEU A 16 29.14 -8.28 1.20
CA LEU A 16 30.53 -8.18 0.75
C LEU A 16 31.29 -6.99 1.38
N GLU A 17 30.75 -6.35 2.41
CA GLU A 17 31.35 -5.21 3.12
C GLU A 17 31.70 -4.00 2.21
N PHE A 18 31.01 -3.83 1.08
CA PHE A 18 31.20 -2.70 0.17
C PHE A 18 30.42 -1.46 0.63
N GLU A 19 30.82 -0.86 1.75
CA GLU A 19 30.15 0.27 2.40
C GLU A 19 29.79 1.41 1.42
N GLU A 20 30.73 1.89 0.61
CA GLU A 20 30.51 3.01 -0.34
C GLU A 20 29.52 2.65 -1.46
N LEU A 21 29.47 1.38 -1.88
CA LEU A 21 28.51 0.90 -2.88
C LEU A 21 27.13 0.72 -2.26
N SER A 22 27.07 0.18 -1.04
CA SER A 22 25.85 0.03 -0.26
C SER A 22 25.19 1.38 -0.03
N GLU A 23 25.95 2.37 0.48
CA GLU A 23 25.46 3.74 0.68
C GLU A 23 24.94 4.38 -0.61
N LYS A 24 25.60 4.17 -1.76
CA LYS A 24 25.12 4.65 -3.07
C LYS A 24 23.85 3.96 -3.54
N LEU A 25 23.71 2.65 -3.33
CA LEU A 25 22.51 1.89 -3.71
C LEU A 25 21.33 2.18 -2.78
N GLU A 26 21.59 2.33 -1.47
CA GLU A 26 20.64 2.81 -0.48
C GLU A 26 20.11 4.19 -0.88
N ASN A 27 21.00 5.16 -1.10
CA ASN A 27 20.61 6.51 -1.54
C ASN A 27 19.79 6.48 -2.85
N HIS A 28 20.17 5.67 -3.85
CA HIS A 28 19.42 5.55 -5.11
C HIS A 28 18.02 4.92 -4.92
N LEU A 29 17.88 3.88 -4.09
CA LEU A 29 16.57 3.31 -3.75
C LEU A 29 15.69 4.33 -3.01
N ILE A 30 16.28 5.05 -2.07
CA ILE A 30 15.66 6.09 -1.26
C ILE A 30 15.19 7.26 -2.16
N GLU A 31 16.01 7.76 -3.08
CA GLU A 31 15.67 8.84 -4.02
C GLU A 31 14.53 8.45 -4.99
N SER A 32 14.40 7.17 -5.36
CA SER A 32 13.49 6.70 -6.41
C SER A 32 11.97 6.77 -6.11
N LYS A 33 11.56 7.42 -5.01
CA LYS A 33 10.19 7.43 -4.45
C LYS A 33 9.64 6.05 -4.06
N ALA A 34 10.44 4.98 -4.14
CA ALA A 34 10.08 3.61 -3.76
C ALA A 34 10.14 3.35 -2.24
N SER A 35 10.29 4.38 -1.42
CA SER A 35 10.58 4.30 0.02
C SER A 35 9.61 3.41 0.80
N CYS A 36 8.33 3.38 0.42
CA CYS A 36 7.31 2.55 1.07
C CYS A 36 7.44 1.06 0.70
N ILE A 37 7.88 0.76 -0.53
CA ILE A 37 8.10 -0.61 -1.04
C ILE A 37 9.23 -1.29 -0.26
N ILE A 38 10.22 -0.53 0.23
CA ILE A 38 11.32 -1.03 1.06
C ILE A 38 10.79 -1.67 2.36
N PHE A 39 9.73 -1.14 2.96
CA PHE A 39 9.13 -1.70 4.18
C PHE A 39 8.37 -3.01 3.91
N GLU A 40 7.72 -3.11 2.74
CA GLU A 40 6.95 -4.27 2.30
C GLU A 40 7.84 -5.43 1.80
N SER A 41 9.11 -5.18 1.48
CA SER A 41 10.10 -6.19 1.12
C SER A 41 10.20 -7.31 2.17
N ALA A 42 10.37 -8.55 1.68
CA ALA A 42 10.54 -9.72 2.55
C ALA A 42 11.85 -9.63 3.36
N GLU A 43 12.84 -8.95 2.81
CA GLU A 43 14.19 -8.76 3.30
C GLU A 43 14.35 -7.47 4.15
N PHE A 44 13.29 -6.66 4.31
CA PHE A 44 13.28 -5.44 5.15
C PHE A 44 13.91 -5.64 6.54
N THR A 45 13.65 -6.79 7.17
CA THR A 45 14.18 -7.13 8.51
C THR A 45 15.70 -7.37 8.54
N SER A 46 16.33 -7.47 7.38
CA SER A 46 17.77 -7.63 7.20
C SER A 46 18.49 -6.30 6.93
N LEU A 47 17.76 -5.19 6.76
CA LEU A 47 18.36 -3.86 6.58
C LEU A 47 19.32 -3.50 7.72
N HIS A 48 20.42 -2.85 7.36
CA HIS A 48 21.37 -2.31 8.33
C HIS A 48 20.74 -1.16 9.14
N GLU A 49 21.22 -0.92 10.36
CA GLU A 49 20.64 0.10 11.25
C GLU A 49 20.79 1.52 10.65
N SER A 50 21.94 1.81 10.02
CA SER A 50 22.17 3.08 9.32
C SER A 50 21.16 3.34 8.20
N ALA A 51 20.87 2.32 7.38
CA ALA A 51 19.90 2.39 6.29
C ALA A 51 18.50 2.73 6.83
N LEU A 52 18.09 2.05 7.90
CA LEU A 52 16.81 2.29 8.56
C LEU A 52 16.74 3.70 9.16
N ILE A 53 17.81 4.18 9.80
CA ILE A 53 17.91 5.57 10.30
C ILE A 53 17.76 6.58 9.15
N SER A 54 18.48 6.39 8.05
CA SER A 54 18.39 7.26 6.86
C SER A 54 16.97 7.33 6.30
N ILE A 55 16.26 6.19 6.23
CA ILE A 55 14.85 6.15 5.83
C ILE A 55 13.96 6.88 6.84
N LEU A 56 14.14 6.62 8.15
CA LEU A 56 13.34 7.23 9.23
C LEU A 56 13.55 8.73 9.38
N ASN A 57 14.72 9.27 9.00
CA ASN A 57 15.01 10.70 9.11
C ASN A 57 14.23 11.55 8.08
N ARG A 58 13.93 11.00 6.90
CA ARG A 58 13.37 11.72 5.74
C ARG A 58 12.05 12.45 6.00
N GLU A 59 12.00 13.71 5.59
CA GLU A 59 10.77 14.50 5.64
C GLU A 59 9.74 14.08 4.58
N ASP A 60 10.17 13.48 3.47
CA ASP A 60 9.34 13.12 2.30
C ASP A 60 8.97 11.63 2.23
N LEU A 61 9.16 10.85 3.31
CA LEU A 61 8.72 9.45 3.38
C LEU A 61 7.17 9.39 3.43
N GLN A 62 6.57 8.79 2.39
CA GLN A 62 5.12 8.73 2.15
C GLN A 62 4.41 7.60 2.91
N MET A 63 4.58 7.52 4.23
CA MET A 63 3.97 6.48 5.07
C MET A 63 3.35 7.07 6.34
N ILE A 64 2.28 6.45 6.85
CA ILE A 64 1.63 6.87 8.09
C ILE A 64 2.54 6.52 9.27
N GLU A 65 2.77 7.44 10.21
CA GLU A 65 3.69 7.21 11.34
C GLU A 65 3.34 5.99 12.21
N SER A 66 2.06 5.61 12.28
CA SER A 66 1.63 4.41 12.98
C SER A 66 1.94 3.11 12.24
N GLU A 67 2.19 3.16 10.93
CA GLU A 67 2.70 2.03 10.13
C GLU A 67 4.23 1.96 10.21
N ILE A 68 4.90 3.12 10.16
CA ILE A 68 6.36 3.24 10.41
C ILE A 68 6.71 2.60 11.76
N TRP A 69 5.89 2.84 12.80
CA TRP A 69 6.05 2.19 14.10
C TRP A 69 5.93 0.66 14.03
N ASP A 70 4.91 0.12 13.36
CA ASP A 70 4.71 -1.33 13.24
C ASP A 70 5.90 -1.99 12.53
N TYR A 71 6.43 -1.34 11.50
CA TYR A 71 7.66 -1.76 10.82
C TYR A 71 8.91 -1.66 11.71
N LEU A 72 9.04 -0.61 12.52
CA LEU A 72 10.15 -0.48 13.45
C LEU A 72 10.16 -1.61 14.50
N ILE A 73 8.98 -1.98 15.01
CA ILE A 73 8.81 -3.12 15.90
C ILE A 73 9.10 -4.44 15.17
N LYS A 74 8.62 -4.63 13.93
CA LYS A 74 8.94 -5.79 13.06
C LYS A 74 10.44 -5.96 12.87
N TRP A 75 11.17 -4.88 12.55
CA TRP A 75 12.63 -4.90 12.41
C TRP A 75 13.32 -5.23 13.74
N GLY A 76 13.03 -4.47 14.80
CA GLY A 76 13.67 -4.66 16.11
C GLY A 76 13.44 -6.04 16.73
N THR A 77 12.26 -6.65 16.50
CA THR A 77 11.98 -8.02 16.94
C THR A 77 12.66 -9.08 16.07
N ALA A 78 12.75 -8.89 14.76
CA ALA A 78 13.48 -9.80 13.87
C ALA A 78 14.98 -9.85 14.16
N ARG A 79 15.59 -8.71 14.54
CA ARG A 79 16.98 -8.63 15.00
C ARG A 79 17.24 -9.36 16.33
N ASN A 80 16.19 -9.72 17.09
CA ASN A 80 16.28 -10.36 18.40
C ASN A 80 15.45 -11.66 18.45
N PRO A 81 15.89 -12.75 17.79
CA PRO A 81 15.11 -13.97 17.62
C PRO A 81 14.82 -14.75 18.92
N THR A 82 15.45 -14.36 20.04
CA THR A 82 15.19 -14.90 21.38
C THR A 82 13.93 -14.31 22.04
N LEU A 83 13.40 -13.19 21.53
CA LEU A 83 12.21 -12.55 22.10
C LEU A 83 10.96 -13.44 21.92
N PRO A 84 10.07 -13.54 22.94
CA PRO A 84 8.83 -14.28 22.81
C PRO A 84 7.93 -13.71 21.72
N LYS A 85 7.40 -14.56 20.82
CA LYS A 85 6.44 -14.16 19.77
C LYS A 85 5.14 -13.53 20.28
N LYS A 86 4.86 -13.65 21.58
CA LYS A 86 3.64 -13.17 22.25
C LYS A 86 4.03 -12.13 23.31
N LEU A 87 3.54 -10.90 23.16
CA LEU A 87 3.93 -9.75 23.98
C LEU A 87 3.57 -9.95 25.47
N GLU A 88 2.53 -10.74 25.77
CA GLU A 88 2.11 -11.07 27.14
C GLU A 88 3.16 -11.89 27.91
N LYS A 89 4.15 -12.45 27.20
CA LYS A 89 5.26 -13.23 27.78
C LYS A 89 6.54 -12.41 28.01
N TRP A 90 6.56 -11.12 27.72
CA TRP A 90 7.78 -10.30 27.78
C TRP A 90 8.12 -9.88 29.22
N SER A 91 9.29 -10.32 29.71
CA SER A 91 9.91 -9.76 30.92
C SER A 91 10.44 -8.34 30.68
N ASP A 92 10.84 -7.64 31.73
CA ASP A 92 11.50 -6.33 31.60
C ASP A 92 12.81 -6.42 30.79
N GLU A 93 13.56 -7.52 30.89
CA GLU A 93 14.78 -7.71 30.08
C GLU A 93 14.46 -7.76 28.58
N ASN A 94 13.34 -8.39 28.18
CA ASN A 94 12.91 -8.43 26.78
C ASN A 94 12.63 -7.02 26.22
N PHE A 95 12.04 -6.14 27.04
CA PHE A 95 11.86 -4.73 26.67
C PHE A 95 13.18 -3.95 26.64
N ILE A 96 14.13 -4.25 27.54
CA ILE A 96 15.47 -3.65 27.52
C ILE A 96 16.21 -4.06 26.24
N THR A 97 16.20 -5.35 25.88
CA THR A 97 16.78 -5.86 24.63
C THR A 97 16.22 -5.13 23.40
N LEU A 98 14.89 -5.05 23.26
CA LEU A 98 14.27 -4.30 22.16
C LEU A 98 14.64 -2.80 22.20
N LYS A 99 14.66 -2.18 23.39
CA LYS A 99 15.04 -0.77 23.54
C LYS A 99 16.47 -0.52 23.07
N THR A 100 17.43 -1.37 23.43
CA THR A 100 18.82 -1.27 23.00
C THR A 100 18.95 -1.39 21.49
N THR A 101 18.27 -2.37 20.87
CA THR A 101 18.29 -2.53 19.39
C THR A 101 17.64 -1.38 18.63
N LEU A 102 16.62 -0.74 19.21
CA LEU A 102 15.94 0.39 18.57
C LEU A 102 16.49 1.76 19.01
N GLN A 103 17.53 1.80 19.85
CA GLN A 103 17.92 3.02 20.57
C GLN A 103 18.24 4.21 19.64
N GLN A 104 18.91 3.96 18.52
CA GLN A 104 19.25 5.02 17.55
C GLN A 104 18.08 5.35 16.62
N CYS A 105 17.12 4.45 16.43
CA CYS A 105 15.95 4.65 15.57
C CYS A 105 14.79 5.39 16.28
N LEU A 106 14.58 5.13 17.58
CA LEU A 106 13.49 5.71 18.38
C LEU A 106 13.40 7.26 18.35
N PRO A 107 14.51 8.03 18.30
CA PRO A 107 14.46 9.49 18.18
C PRO A 107 13.85 10.01 16.87
N PHE A 108 13.83 9.22 15.79
CA PHE A 108 13.32 9.63 14.47
C PHE A 108 11.81 9.36 14.26
N VAL A 109 11.16 8.75 15.25
CA VAL A 109 9.71 8.49 15.25
C VAL A 109 8.96 9.76 15.63
N ARG A 110 8.02 10.17 14.77
CA ARG A 110 7.19 11.38 14.95
C ARG A 110 5.98 11.08 15.85
N TYR A 111 6.21 10.73 17.11
CA TYR A 111 5.17 10.22 18.04
C TYR A 111 3.92 11.11 18.15
N PHE A 112 4.09 12.44 18.13
CA PHE A 112 2.97 13.40 18.24
C PHE A 112 2.13 13.52 16.96
N HIS A 113 2.56 12.91 15.85
CA HIS A 113 1.79 12.79 14.61
C HIS A 113 1.14 11.40 14.45
N ILE A 114 1.24 10.54 15.46
CA ILE A 114 0.54 9.25 15.54
C ILE A 114 -0.87 9.48 16.12
N SER A 115 -1.89 8.84 15.54
CA SER A 115 -3.27 9.01 16.01
C SER A 115 -3.44 8.57 17.47
N ASN A 116 -4.28 9.28 18.24
CA ASN A 116 -4.59 8.94 19.63
C ASN A 116 -5.06 7.47 19.82
N SER A 117 -5.73 6.90 18.80
CA SER A 117 -6.09 5.48 18.76
C SER A 117 -4.85 4.59 18.66
N ASP A 118 -3.98 4.85 17.69
CA ASP A 118 -2.74 4.10 17.48
C ASP A 118 -1.76 4.22 18.66
N VAL A 119 -1.68 5.39 19.31
CA VAL A 119 -0.93 5.54 20.57
C VAL A 119 -1.41 4.54 21.62
N MET A 120 -2.73 4.33 21.72
CA MET A 120 -3.33 3.45 22.73
C MET A 120 -3.29 1.96 22.38
N PHE A 121 -3.34 1.60 21.09
CA PHE A 121 -3.34 0.20 20.64
C PHE A 121 -1.97 -0.32 20.18
N LYS A 122 -1.15 0.51 19.52
CA LYS A 122 0.16 0.13 18.95
C LYS A 122 1.35 0.57 19.81
N ILE A 123 1.35 1.80 20.34
CA ILE A 123 2.50 2.34 21.09
C ILE A 123 2.49 1.90 22.55
N LYS A 124 1.36 2.06 23.25
CA LYS A 124 1.18 1.75 24.68
C LYS A 124 1.64 0.35 25.12
N PRO A 125 1.46 -0.74 24.35
CA PRO A 125 1.97 -2.07 24.74
C PRO A 125 3.50 -2.10 24.89
N TYR A 126 4.22 -1.28 24.11
CA TYR A 126 5.67 -1.19 24.10
C TYR A 126 6.24 -0.02 24.92
N LYS A 127 5.41 0.74 25.65
CA LYS A 127 5.80 1.96 26.40
C LYS A 127 7.06 1.86 27.27
N LYS A 128 7.50 0.65 27.64
CA LYS A 128 8.73 0.40 28.40
C LYS A 128 10.01 0.69 27.60
N ILE A 129 9.96 0.66 26.27
CA ILE A 129 11.12 1.01 25.41
C ILE A 129 11.27 2.52 25.25
N LEU A 130 10.18 3.28 25.40
CA LEU A 130 10.20 4.74 25.33
C LEU A 130 10.88 5.35 26.55
N ASP A 131 11.34 6.58 26.42
CA ASP A 131 11.77 7.37 27.57
C ASP A 131 10.56 7.89 28.35
N LYS A 132 10.74 7.98 29.67
CA LYS A 132 9.65 8.35 30.61
C LYS A 132 9.04 9.70 30.25
N GLN A 133 9.85 10.63 29.73
CA GLN A 133 9.40 11.95 29.32
C GLN A 133 8.45 11.87 28.12
N ILE A 134 8.87 11.23 27.02
CA ILE A 134 8.05 11.03 25.81
C ILE A 134 6.72 10.36 26.17
N TRP A 135 6.73 9.32 27.02
CA TRP A 135 5.49 8.67 27.45
C TRP A 135 4.61 9.55 28.35
N ASN A 136 5.19 10.44 29.15
CA ASN A 136 4.44 11.41 29.95
C ASN A 136 3.80 12.49 29.06
N ASP A 137 4.59 13.06 28.16
CA ASP A 137 4.16 14.11 27.23
C ASP A 137 3.08 13.61 26.26
N LEU A 138 3.18 12.37 25.77
CA LEU A 138 2.12 11.74 24.97
C LEU A 138 0.79 11.61 25.74
N LYS A 139 0.83 11.23 27.03
CA LYS A 139 -0.38 11.21 27.87
C LYS A 139 -0.91 12.62 28.13
N GLN A 140 -0.04 13.61 28.31
CA GLN A 140 -0.45 14.99 28.51
C GLN A 140 -1.14 15.53 27.25
N HIS A 141 -0.51 15.39 26.08
CA HIS A 141 -1.05 15.82 24.80
C HIS A 141 -2.38 15.13 24.45
N PHE A 142 -2.56 13.86 24.83
CA PHE A 142 -3.84 13.15 24.71
C PHE A 142 -4.98 13.80 25.52
N ILE A 143 -4.69 14.40 26.69
CA ILE A 143 -5.69 15.01 27.59
C ILE A 143 -5.85 16.51 27.29
N LEU A 144 -4.74 17.19 26.98
CA LEU A 144 -4.61 18.64 26.81
C LEU A 144 -3.69 18.90 25.60
N PRO A 145 -4.19 18.85 24.36
CA PRO A 145 -3.35 18.95 23.16
C PRO A 145 -2.66 20.31 23.01
N ASP A 146 -3.29 21.38 23.50
CA ASP A 146 -2.78 22.75 23.43
C ASP A 146 -1.73 23.09 24.50
N HIS A 147 -1.48 22.18 25.46
CA HIS A 147 -0.45 22.39 26.48
C HIS A 147 0.96 22.06 25.95
N PRO A 148 1.97 22.88 26.24
CA PRO A 148 3.34 22.61 25.83
C PRO A 148 3.87 21.34 26.51
N VAL A 149 4.73 20.63 25.79
CA VAL A 149 5.44 19.42 26.23
C VAL A 149 6.95 19.68 26.26
N GLU A 150 7.70 18.88 27.02
CA GLU A 150 9.16 19.04 27.14
C GLU A 150 9.92 18.27 26.05
N SER A 151 9.33 17.19 25.51
CA SER A 151 9.87 16.40 24.42
C SER A 151 9.96 17.20 23.11
N ILE A 152 11.03 16.98 22.35
CA ILE A 152 11.20 17.54 21.01
C ILE A 152 10.11 16.99 20.09
N ILE A 153 9.23 17.86 19.59
CA ILE A 153 8.26 17.52 18.55
C ILE A 153 8.95 17.65 17.19
N LEU A 154 9.18 16.53 16.53
CA LEU A 154 9.60 16.51 15.12
C LEU A 154 8.49 17.08 14.22
N PRO A 155 8.83 17.80 13.13
CA PRO A 155 7.84 18.26 12.16
C PRO A 155 7.13 17.06 11.49
N PRO A 156 5.85 17.21 11.09
CA PRO A 156 5.16 16.17 10.34
C PRO A 156 5.93 15.89 9.03
N ARG A 157 5.90 14.64 8.56
CA ARG A 157 6.41 14.37 7.22
C ARG A 157 5.56 15.11 6.19
N LEU A 158 6.24 15.63 5.17
CA LEU A 158 5.64 16.11 3.95
C LEU A 158 5.06 14.90 3.21
N ILE A 159 3.86 14.49 3.61
CA ILE A 159 3.01 13.66 2.76
C ILE A 159 2.72 14.52 1.54
N LEU A 160 3.42 14.24 0.45
CA LEU A 160 3.08 14.71 -0.86
C LEU A 160 1.75 14.04 -1.17
N LYS A 161 0.67 14.77 -0.87
CA LYS A 161 -0.56 14.58 -1.63
C LYS A 161 -0.12 14.66 -3.09
N GLN A 162 -0.13 13.51 -3.76
CA GLN A 162 -0.32 13.53 -5.20
C GLN A 162 -1.71 14.12 -5.37
N GLU A 163 -1.75 15.44 -5.50
CA GLU A 163 -2.67 16.08 -6.42
C GLU A 163 -2.30 15.49 -7.78
N LEU A 164 -2.87 14.31 -8.04
CA LEU A 164 -3.04 13.79 -9.39
C LEU A 164 -3.56 14.99 -10.20
N PRO A 165 -2.93 15.32 -11.35
CA PRO A 165 -3.31 16.50 -12.11
C PRO A 165 -4.82 16.48 -12.29
N GLU A 166 -5.50 17.61 -12.02
CA GLU A 166 -6.96 17.72 -12.01
C GLU A 166 -7.54 16.89 -13.16
N ARG A 167 -8.14 15.74 -12.82
CA ARG A 167 -8.69 14.83 -13.82
C ARG A 167 -9.75 15.62 -14.54
N VAL A 168 -9.46 16.03 -15.78
CA VAL A 168 -10.41 16.76 -16.62
C VAL A 168 -11.67 15.91 -16.66
N ASN A 169 -12.79 16.47 -16.19
CA ASN A 169 -14.01 15.74 -15.86
C ASN A 169 -14.79 15.28 -17.10
N GLU A 170 -14.14 14.57 -18.03
CA GLU A 170 -14.82 13.67 -18.94
C GLU A 170 -15.04 12.33 -18.23
N ALA A 171 -16.30 11.96 -18.02
CA ALA A 171 -16.65 10.70 -17.39
C ALA A 171 -16.21 9.51 -18.28
N PHE A 172 -15.10 8.86 -17.89
CA PHE A 172 -14.57 7.67 -18.55
C PHE A 172 -15.64 6.56 -18.63
N SER A 173 -16.55 6.48 -17.66
CA SER A 173 -17.70 5.57 -17.65
C SER A 173 -19.02 6.29 -17.39
N ILE A 174 -20.09 5.73 -17.95
CA ILE A 174 -21.49 6.08 -17.65
C ILE A 174 -22.19 5.01 -16.78
N ILE A 175 -21.49 3.92 -16.44
CA ILE A 175 -22.01 2.77 -15.68
C ILE A 175 -21.43 2.74 -14.26
N ILE A 176 -20.13 3.04 -14.12
CA ILE A 176 -19.43 3.08 -12.83
C ILE A 176 -18.99 4.49 -12.48
N ASN A 177 -19.05 4.81 -11.19
CA ASN A 177 -18.54 6.04 -10.60
C ASN A 177 -17.19 5.78 -9.90
N GLU A 178 -16.61 6.82 -9.31
CA GLU A 178 -15.32 6.75 -8.60
C GLU A 178 -15.36 5.83 -7.34
N GLU A 179 -16.52 5.66 -6.71
CA GLU A 179 -16.71 4.70 -5.60
C GLU A 179 -16.64 3.24 -6.09
N HIS A 180 -17.33 2.92 -7.18
CA HIS A 180 -17.23 1.62 -7.85
C HIS A 180 -15.80 1.34 -8.31
N VAL A 181 -15.09 2.34 -8.86
CA VAL A 181 -13.67 2.21 -9.22
C VAL A 181 -12.81 1.88 -8.00
N SER A 182 -12.98 2.60 -6.88
CA SER A 182 -12.26 2.36 -5.64
C SER A 182 -12.50 0.96 -5.05
N MET A 183 -13.73 0.45 -5.15
CA MET A 183 -14.10 -0.90 -4.74
C MET A 183 -13.48 -1.97 -5.67
N ILE A 184 -13.53 -1.78 -6.99
CA ILE A 184 -12.95 -2.71 -7.97
C ILE A 184 -11.42 -2.77 -7.82
N SER A 185 -10.74 -1.63 -7.64
CA SER A 185 -9.30 -1.58 -7.33
C SER A 185 -8.94 -2.45 -6.12
N SER A 186 -9.68 -2.32 -5.01
CA SER A 186 -9.43 -3.15 -3.83
C SER A 186 -9.71 -4.64 -4.05
N TRP A 187 -10.62 -5.02 -4.96
CA TRP A 187 -10.82 -6.42 -5.31
C TRP A 187 -9.66 -7.00 -6.13
N ILE A 188 -9.07 -6.21 -7.05
CA ILE A 188 -7.90 -6.62 -7.85
C ILE A 188 -6.73 -6.96 -6.91
N ASP A 189 -6.46 -6.09 -5.94
CA ASP A 189 -5.42 -6.27 -4.91
C ASP A 189 -5.82 -7.21 -3.75
N ASN A 190 -7.05 -7.74 -3.75
CA ASN A 190 -7.59 -8.60 -2.70
C ASN A 190 -7.50 -7.97 -1.28
N ARG A 191 -7.76 -6.66 -1.19
CA ARG A 191 -7.79 -5.89 0.06
C ARG A 191 -9.12 -6.09 0.80
N GLN A 192 -9.06 -6.08 2.13
CA GLN A 192 -10.27 -6.11 2.98
C GLN A 192 -10.96 -4.74 3.07
N THR A 193 -10.24 -3.65 2.82
CA THR A 193 -10.76 -2.28 2.83
C THR A 193 -10.69 -1.66 1.43
N SER A 194 -11.74 -0.92 1.05
CA SER A 194 -11.76 -0.16 -0.20
C SER A 194 -10.70 0.94 -0.20
N TYR A 195 -10.13 1.24 -1.37
CA TYR A 195 -9.40 2.48 -1.58
C TYR A 195 -10.32 3.69 -1.35
N SER A 196 -9.78 4.82 -0.92
CA SER A 196 -10.43 6.12 -1.04
C SER A 196 -10.13 6.71 -2.42
N LEU A 197 -10.92 7.68 -2.85
CA LEU A 197 -10.71 8.42 -4.10
C LEU A 197 -9.30 9.06 -4.18
N THR A 198 -8.70 9.32 -3.03
CA THR A 198 -7.40 9.99 -2.85
C THR A 198 -6.21 9.05 -2.68
N ASN A 199 -6.41 7.73 -2.57
CA ASN A 199 -5.31 6.77 -2.41
C ASN A 199 -5.40 5.55 -3.34
N ASN A 200 -6.33 5.56 -4.30
CA ASN A 200 -6.45 4.52 -5.32
C ASN A 200 -5.26 4.60 -6.31
N PRO A 201 -4.40 3.56 -6.42
CA PRO A 201 -3.21 3.60 -7.28
C PRO A 201 -3.53 3.38 -8.77
N TYR A 202 -4.78 3.05 -9.11
CA TYR A 202 -5.19 2.73 -10.47
C TYR A 202 -5.75 3.94 -11.23
N GLU A 203 -5.30 4.07 -12.49
CA GLU A 203 -5.94 4.94 -13.47
C GLU A 203 -6.82 4.10 -14.41
N PHE A 204 -8.11 4.44 -14.49
CA PHE A 204 -9.08 3.72 -15.31
C PHE A 204 -9.25 4.45 -16.65
N GLN A 205 -8.80 3.83 -17.73
CA GLN A 205 -8.95 4.36 -19.09
C GLN A 205 -10.00 3.55 -19.87
N LEU A 206 -10.86 4.24 -20.61
CA LEU A 206 -11.88 3.60 -21.43
C LEU A 206 -11.29 3.10 -22.75
N ILE A 207 -11.25 1.78 -22.92
CA ILE A 207 -10.80 1.13 -24.16
C ILE A 207 -11.95 0.98 -25.18
N LEU A 208 -13.12 0.51 -24.73
CA LEU A 208 -14.29 0.23 -25.58
C LEU A 208 -15.60 0.49 -24.82
N ARG A 209 -16.60 1.09 -25.49
CA ARG A 209 -17.95 1.31 -24.98
C ARG A 209 -18.98 0.92 -26.05
N GLY A 210 -19.87 -0.02 -25.76
CA GLY A 210 -20.84 -0.54 -26.74
C GLY A 210 -21.72 0.54 -27.38
N SER A 211 -22.22 1.47 -26.57
CA SER A 211 -23.03 2.61 -27.01
C SER A 211 -22.30 3.62 -27.89
N LYS A 212 -20.96 3.58 -27.96
CA LYS A 212 -20.12 4.44 -28.81
C LYS A 212 -19.54 3.69 -30.01
N ASP A 213 -18.95 2.53 -29.74
CA ASP A 213 -18.08 1.80 -30.69
C ASP A 213 -18.79 0.59 -31.33
N GLY A 214 -19.92 0.16 -30.75
CA GLY A 214 -20.78 -0.90 -31.26
C GLY A 214 -20.63 -2.27 -30.57
N PHE A 215 -21.60 -3.14 -30.86
CA PHE A 215 -21.82 -4.42 -30.16
C PHE A 215 -21.29 -5.66 -30.91
N ALA A 216 -20.66 -5.46 -32.07
CA ALA A 216 -20.19 -6.58 -32.87
C ALA A 216 -18.98 -7.26 -32.22
N PRO A 217 -18.94 -8.61 -32.12
CA PRO A 217 -17.76 -9.32 -31.59
C PRO A 217 -16.44 -8.98 -32.31
N ARG A 218 -16.51 -8.60 -33.60
CA ARG A 218 -15.35 -8.11 -34.35
C ARG A 218 -14.81 -6.80 -33.78
N THR A 219 -15.68 -5.82 -33.47
CA THR A 219 -15.29 -4.56 -32.82
C THR A 219 -14.51 -4.82 -31.53
N PHE A 220 -14.97 -5.75 -30.70
CA PHE A 220 -14.25 -6.13 -29.48
C PHE A 220 -12.85 -6.66 -29.79
N TRP A 221 -12.73 -7.64 -30.68
CA TRP A 221 -11.42 -8.21 -31.03
C TRP A 221 -10.53 -7.27 -31.81
N ASP A 222 -11.05 -6.27 -32.53
CA ASP A 222 -10.23 -5.31 -33.26
C ASP A 222 -9.73 -4.16 -32.38
N ILE A 223 -10.47 -3.79 -31.32
CA ILE A 223 -10.09 -2.73 -30.38
C ILE A 223 -9.32 -3.25 -29.16
N CYS A 224 -9.70 -4.41 -28.60
CA CYS A 224 -9.12 -4.90 -27.36
C CYS A 224 -7.87 -5.79 -27.53
N ASP A 225 -7.50 -6.17 -28.76
CA ASP A 225 -6.31 -7.00 -29.04
C ASP A 225 -5.03 -6.41 -28.43
N GLY A 226 -4.24 -7.24 -27.75
CA GLY A 226 -3.03 -6.81 -27.06
C GLY A 226 -3.23 -6.09 -25.72
N HIS A 227 -4.44 -5.63 -25.37
CA HIS A 227 -4.71 -5.00 -24.07
C HIS A 227 -4.78 -6.05 -22.96
N ASP A 228 -3.98 -5.88 -21.91
CA ASP A 228 -4.03 -6.65 -20.66
C ASP A 228 -4.64 -5.82 -19.52
N ASN A 229 -4.69 -6.40 -18.31
CA ASN A 229 -5.20 -5.75 -17.09
C ASN A 229 -6.58 -5.05 -17.27
N THR A 230 -7.43 -5.63 -18.10
CA THR A 230 -8.71 -5.05 -18.50
C THR A 230 -9.85 -5.38 -17.52
N ILE A 231 -10.77 -4.44 -17.34
CA ILE A 231 -11.97 -4.63 -16.52
C ILE A 231 -13.20 -4.57 -17.44
N VAL A 232 -13.99 -5.62 -17.39
CA VAL A 232 -15.27 -5.74 -18.07
C VAL A 232 -16.38 -5.27 -17.15
N VAL A 233 -17.27 -4.42 -17.64
CA VAL A 233 -18.43 -3.90 -16.91
C VAL A 233 -19.67 -3.92 -17.81
N THR A 234 -20.82 -4.30 -17.27
CA THR A 234 -22.11 -4.31 -17.96
C THR A 234 -23.22 -3.99 -16.96
N LYS A 235 -24.13 -3.08 -17.33
CA LYS A 235 -25.36 -2.79 -16.58
C LYS A 235 -26.51 -3.64 -17.10
N VAL A 236 -27.31 -4.22 -16.22
CA VAL A 236 -28.48 -5.02 -16.59
C VAL A 236 -29.69 -4.12 -16.85
N GLU A 237 -30.29 -4.26 -18.04
CA GLU A 237 -31.48 -3.51 -18.45
C GLU A 237 -32.61 -3.56 -17.41
N GLY A 238 -33.31 -2.44 -17.22
CA GLY A 238 -34.43 -2.33 -16.28
C GLY A 238 -34.03 -2.37 -14.80
N THR A 239 -32.74 -2.44 -14.47
CA THR A 239 -32.22 -2.51 -13.10
C THR A 239 -31.02 -1.58 -12.90
N ASP A 240 -30.55 -1.51 -11.66
CA ASP A 240 -29.25 -0.93 -11.29
C ASP A 240 -28.16 -1.99 -11.02
N GLU A 241 -28.38 -3.26 -11.40
CA GLU A 241 -27.35 -4.29 -11.27
C GLU A 241 -26.17 -4.04 -12.24
N ILE A 242 -24.95 -4.12 -11.69
CA ILE A 242 -23.71 -4.05 -12.45
C ILE A 242 -22.97 -5.38 -12.29
N ILE A 243 -22.65 -6.00 -13.42
CA ILE A 243 -21.94 -7.28 -13.50
C ILE A 243 -20.66 -7.05 -14.29
N GLY A 244 -19.58 -7.73 -13.90
CA GLY A 244 -18.32 -7.59 -14.60
C GLY A 244 -17.29 -8.65 -14.25
N GLY A 245 -16.08 -8.43 -14.73
CA GLY A 245 -14.93 -9.27 -14.44
C GLY A 245 -13.61 -8.61 -14.79
N PHE A 246 -12.58 -8.86 -13.98
CA PHE A 246 -11.21 -8.48 -14.30
C PHE A 246 -10.53 -9.60 -15.12
N ASN A 247 -9.78 -9.20 -16.15
CA ASN A 247 -8.88 -10.06 -16.92
C ASN A 247 -7.46 -9.48 -16.88
N PRO A 248 -6.52 -10.08 -16.11
CA PRO A 248 -5.14 -9.63 -16.02
C PRO A 248 -4.30 -9.92 -17.29
N LEU A 249 -4.79 -10.75 -18.22
CA LEU A 249 -4.02 -11.21 -19.37
C LEU A 249 -4.38 -10.44 -20.64
N ALA A 250 -3.41 -10.26 -21.53
CA ALA A 250 -3.64 -9.68 -22.85
C ALA A 250 -4.71 -10.45 -23.63
N TRP A 251 -5.70 -9.75 -24.17
CA TRP A 251 -6.58 -10.32 -25.20
C TRP A 251 -5.75 -10.61 -26.45
N ASP A 252 -6.05 -11.72 -27.12
CA ASP A 252 -5.31 -12.16 -28.31
C ASP A 252 -6.29 -12.81 -29.29
N LYS A 253 -6.59 -12.11 -30.38
CA LYS A 253 -7.52 -12.57 -31.42
C LYS A 253 -6.99 -13.68 -32.32
N THR A 254 -5.69 -14.01 -32.23
CA THR A 254 -5.04 -15.07 -33.02
C THR A 254 -5.20 -16.46 -32.38
N LYS A 255 -5.47 -16.52 -31.07
CA LYS A 255 -5.62 -17.78 -30.33
C LYS A 255 -7.02 -18.37 -30.49
N THR A 256 -7.11 -19.56 -31.07
CA THR A 256 -8.35 -20.33 -31.26
C THR A 256 -8.74 -21.21 -30.07
N GLU A 257 -7.86 -21.36 -29.08
CA GLU A 257 -8.07 -22.21 -27.90
C GLU A 257 -8.57 -21.41 -26.69
N TRP A 258 -9.63 -21.91 -26.06
CA TRP A 258 -10.07 -21.43 -24.74
C TRP A 258 -9.00 -21.74 -23.68
N ARG A 259 -8.19 -20.74 -23.33
CA ARG A 259 -7.28 -20.83 -22.19
C ARG A 259 -8.08 -21.09 -20.91
N LYS A 260 -7.91 -22.29 -20.36
CA LYS A 260 -8.42 -22.60 -19.03
C LYS A 260 -7.56 -21.83 -18.00
N GLN A 261 -8.25 -21.06 -17.16
CA GLN A 261 -7.94 -20.81 -15.74
C GLN A 261 -7.17 -19.53 -15.32
N ILE A 262 -7.49 -19.14 -14.08
CA ILE A 262 -6.78 -18.25 -13.12
C ILE A 262 -7.17 -16.75 -13.13
N ARG A 263 -7.78 -16.33 -12.01
CA ARG A 263 -8.19 -14.97 -11.61
C ARG A 263 -9.12 -14.18 -12.56
N VAL A 264 -10.17 -14.82 -13.05
CA VAL A 264 -11.41 -14.07 -13.33
C VAL A 264 -12.08 -13.75 -11.99
N LEU A 265 -11.89 -12.53 -11.49
CA LEU A 265 -12.69 -11.98 -10.39
C LEU A 265 -14.09 -11.70 -10.92
N TYR A 266 -14.98 -12.68 -10.84
CA TYR A 266 -16.41 -12.48 -11.07
C TYR A 266 -16.98 -11.65 -9.91
N PHE A 267 -16.96 -10.33 -10.04
CA PHE A 267 -17.67 -9.48 -9.12
C PHE A 267 -19.16 -9.46 -9.48
N HIS A 268 -19.96 -9.90 -8.53
CA HIS A 268 -21.41 -9.91 -8.61
C HIS A 268 -21.94 -8.99 -7.51
N LEU A 269 -22.18 -7.72 -7.85
CA LEU A 269 -22.93 -6.81 -6.98
C LEU A 269 -24.38 -7.27 -7.00
N LYS A 270 -24.75 -8.13 -6.05
CA LYS A 270 -26.03 -8.87 -6.13
C LYS A 270 -26.63 -9.37 -4.82
N MET A 271 -27.95 -9.48 -4.89
CA MET A 271 -28.74 -10.59 -4.37
C MET A 271 -29.77 -10.98 -5.47
N VAL A 272 -29.69 -12.10 -6.21
CA VAL A 272 -28.88 -13.33 -6.11
C VAL A 272 -28.60 -13.94 -7.53
N ILE A 273 -27.54 -14.76 -7.65
CA ILE A 273 -27.25 -15.85 -8.64
C ILE A 273 -28.33 -16.10 -9.74
N SER A 274 -28.10 -16.22 -11.07
CA SER A 274 -27.17 -17.12 -11.81
C SER A 274 -27.06 -16.78 -13.32
N LYS A 275 -26.11 -17.46 -14.00
CA LYS A 275 -25.89 -17.65 -15.46
C LYS A 275 -25.20 -16.50 -16.24
N ILE A 276 -24.46 -16.95 -17.26
CA ILE A 276 -23.33 -16.26 -17.90
C ILE A 276 -23.65 -15.97 -19.37
N GLN A 277 -23.36 -14.76 -19.83
CA GLN A 277 -23.06 -14.44 -21.23
C GLN A 277 -22.05 -13.27 -21.27
N PHE A 278 -21.23 -13.21 -22.31
CA PHE A 278 -20.09 -12.30 -22.41
C PHE A 278 -20.48 -10.91 -22.93
N LEU A 279 -19.98 -9.87 -22.25
CA LEU A 279 -19.76 -8.47 -22.65
C LEU A 279 -20.85 -7.66 -23.39
N VAL A 280 -20.76 -6.35 -23.14
CA VAL A 280 -21.36 -5.21 -23.84
C VAL A 280 -22.81 -4.83 -23.42
N GLU A 281 -23.06 -3.52 -23.28
CA GLU A 281 -24.33 -2.88 -22.87
C GLU A 281 -25.58 -3.48 -23.53
N LEU A 282 -26.57 -3.89 -22.72
CA LEU A 282 -27.91 -4.13 -23.23
C LEU A 282 -28.88 -3.11 -22.61
N LYS A 283 -29.52 -2.34 -23.49
CA LYS A 283 -30.85 -1.76 -23.30
C LYS A 283 -31.61 -1.86 -24.61
N LYS A 284 -32.81 -2.44 -24.56
CA LYS A 284 -33.93 -2.02 -25.41
C LYS A 284 -34.55 -0.70 -24.91
#